data_AF-A0A0G1ZDK7-F1
#
_entry.id   AF-A0A0G1ZDK7-F1
#
_cell.length_a   1.000
_cell.length_b   1.000
_cell.length_c   1.000
_cell.angle_alpha   90.00
_cell.angle_beta   90.00
_cell.angle_gamma   90.00
#
_symmetry.space_group_name_H-M   'P 1'
#
loop_
_entity.id
_entity.type
_entity.pdbx_description
1 polymer ?
#
loop_
_entity_poly.entity_id
_entity_poly.type
_entity_poly.pdbx_seq_one_letter_code
_entity_poly.pdbx_strand_id
1 'polypeptide(L)'
;MDKKLVVALVILFFVILAGAVLLAWPTPIKNGNDFVEPPFISANVTVSSPAPDSTVPSSFTLIGRARGNWYFEASFPVEVQDANGNVVGQGLATAEGEWMTTEFVPFSAPVTIENYSGPATLVLIKDNPSGLPEHDDSVSFPITVQ
;
A
#
# COMPACT_ATOMS: atom_id res chain seq x y z
N MET A 1 -6.55 62.10 15.14
CA MET A 1 -5.79 61.17 14.27
C MET A 1 -6.63 60.93 13.02
N ASP A 2 -6.03 61.06 11.82
CA ASP A 2 -6.77 60.87 10.56
C ASP A 2 -7.27 59.42 10.46
N LYS A 3 -8.54 59.24 10.08
CA LYS A 3 -9.16 57.92 9.89
C LYS A 3 -8.37 57.08 8.88
N LYS A 4 -7.76 57.72 7.87
CA LYS A 4 -6.90 57.04 6.88
C LYS A 4 -5.62 56.49 7.51
N LEU A 5 -5.05 57.21 8.49
CA LEU A 5 -3.85 56.80 9.20
C LEU A 5 -4.13 55.61 10.14
N VAL A 6 -5.31 55.59 10.79
CA VAL A 6 -5.74 54.46 11.63
C VAL A 6 -5.93 53.19 10.80
N VAL A 7 -6.58 53.29 9.64
CA VAL A 7 -6.78 52.14 8.74
C VAL A 7 -5.46 51.57 8.22
N ALA A 8 -4.51 52.44 7.85
CA ALA A 8 -3.18 52.00 7.38
C ALA A 8 -2.41 51.22 8.47
N LEU A 9 -2.47 51.65 9.72
CA LEU A 9 -1.81 50.96 10.83
C LEU A 9 -2.45 49.61 11.16
N VAL A 10 -3.77 49.50 11.07
CA VAL A 10 -4.49 48.22 11.28
C VAL A 10 -4.13 47.21 10.19
N ILE A 11 -4.09 47.63 8.92
CA ILE A 11 -3.68 46.76 7.81
C ILE A 11 -2.23 46.30 8.00
N LEU A 12 -1.32 47.21 8.35
CA LEU A 12 0.08 46.87 8.59
C LEU A 12 0.22 45.87 9.75
N PHE A 13 -0.54 46.02 10.82
CA PHE A 13 -0.56 45.09 11.94
C PHE A 13 -1.00 43.68 11.49
N PHE A 14 -2.08 43.55 10.73
CA PHE A 14 -2.53 42.25 10.22
C PHE A 14 -1.55 41.62 9.22
N VAL A 15 -0.87 42.40 8.39
CA VAL A 15 0.17 41.90 7.48
C VAL A 15 1.38 41.37 8.25
N ILE A 16 1.82 42.08 9.30
CA ILE A 16 2.92 41.62 10.15
C ILE A 16 2.50 40.36 10.93
N LEU A 17 1.26 40.31 11.44
CA LEU A 17 0.74 39.15 12.15
C LEU A 17 0.64 37.91 11.24
N ALA A 18 0.15 38.09 10.01
CA ALA A 18 0.09 37.02 9.01
C ALA A 18 1.49 36.54 8.60
N GLY A 19 2.43 37.46 8.40
CA GLY A 19 3.83 37.13 8.09
C GLY A 19 4.53 36.38 9.23
N ALA A 20 4.30 36.78 10.48
CA ALA A 20 4.85 36.09 11.65
C ALA A 20 4.26 34.68 11.83
N VAL A 21 2.97 34.50 11.53
CA VAL A 21 2.31 33.18 11.57
C VAL A 21 2.86 32.24 10.48
N LEU A 22 3.13 32.75 9.27
CA LEU A 22 3.77 31.96 8.19
C LEU A 22 5.21 31.51 8.53
N LEU A 23 5.95 32.30 9.31
CA LEU A 23 7.31 31.95 9.75
C LEU A 23 7.34 31.02 10.97
N ALA A 24 6.25 30.95 11.74
CA ALA A 24 6.15 30.16 12.96
C ALA A 24 5.37 28.84 12.77
N TRP A 25 5.00 28.48 11.54
CA TRP A 25 4.44 27.16 11.29
C TRP A 25 5.54 26.11 11.43
N PRO A 26 5.43 25.17 12.40
CA PRO A 26 6.39 24.11 12.52
C PRO A 26 6.35 23.31 11.22
N THR A 27 7.48 23.28 10.50
CA THR A 27 7.66 22.33 9.41
C THR A 27 7.48 20.94 10.01
N PRO A 28 6.65 20.05 9.45
CA PRO A 28 6.59 18.67 9.90
C PRO A 28 8.01 18.11 9.87
N ILE A 29 8.53 17.79 11.05
CA ILE A 29 9.89 17.26 11.20
C ILE A 29 9.85 15.86 10.58
N LYS A 30 10.41 15.71 9.38
CA LYS A 30 10.76 14.40 8.84
C LYS A 30 11.85 13.82 9.75
N ASN A 31 11.48 12.85 10.57
CA ASN A 31 12.42 12.14 11.42
C ASN A 31 13.33 11.29 10.49
N GLY A 32 14.64 11.43 10.62
CA GLY A 32 15.63 10.79 9.73
C GLY A 32 15.72 9.26 9.83
N ASN A 33 14.81 8.65 10.60
CA ASN A 33 14.65 7.23 10.88
C ASN A 33 13.34 6.65 10.31
N ASP A 34 12.58 7.41 9.53
CA ASP A 34 11.48 6.89 8.72
C ASP A 34 12.05 6.16 7.48
N PHE A 35 12.73 5.04 7.71
CA PHE A 35 13.05 4.10 6.65
C PHE A 35 11.74 3.47 6.20
N VAL A 36 11.09 4.08 5.21
CA VAL A 36 9.97 3.44 4.50
C VAL A 36 10.57 2.29 3.71
N GLU A 37 10.30 1.06 4.15
CA GLU A 37 10.69 -0.14 3.38
C GLU A 37 10.12 -0.02 1.96
N PRO A 38 10.93 -0.28 0.92
CA PRO A 38 10.49 -0.10 -0.44
C PRO A 38 9.34 -1.06 -0.77
N PRO A 39 8.35 -0.64 -1.57
CA PRO A 39 7.28 -1.52 -2.00
C PRO A 39 7.83 -2.64 -2.89
N PHE A 40 7.11 -3.76 -2.96
CA PHE A 40 7.36 -4.77 -3.97
C PHE A 40 6.89 -4.26 -5.34
N ILE A 41 7.70 -4.45 -6.38
CA ILE A 41 7.39 -4.02 -7.75
C ILE A 41 7.73 -5.14 -8.74
N SER A 42 6.76 -5.48 -9.58
CA SER A 42 6.92 -6.35 -10.74
C SER A 42 6.29 -5.71 -11.98
N ALA A 43 6.34 -6.41 -13.12
CA ALA A 43 5.73 -5.92 -14.36
C ALA A 43 4.21 -5.73 -14.25
N ASN A 44 3.52 -6.63 -13.55
CA ASN A 44 2.06 -6.68 -13.52
C ASN A 44 1.45 -6.40 -12.14
N VAL A 45 2.24 -6.41 -11.08
CA VAL A 45 1.78 -6.25 -9.70
C VAL A 45 2.74 -5.40 -8.88
N THR A 46 2.20 -4.49 -8.08
CA THR A 46 2.92 -3.71 -7.07
C THR A 46 2.26 -3.90 -5.72
N VAL A 47 3.02 -4.11 -4.65
CA VAL A 47 2.50 -4.22 -3.28
C VAL A 47 3.09 -3.12 -2.42
N SER A 48 2.21 -2.33 -1.80
CA SER A 48 2.59 -1.25 -0.89
C SER A 48 2.65 -1.67 0.57
N SER A 49 1.96 -2.74 0.95
CA SER A 49 1.98 -3.30 2.32
C SER A 49 1.48 -4.74 2.31
N PRO A 50 2.11 -5.69 3.00
CA PRO A 50 3.44 -5.58 3.61
C PRO A 50 4.54 -5.34 2.56
N ALA A 51 5.66 -4.75 2.99
CA ALA A 51 6.86 -4.68 2.16
C ALA A 51 7.62 -6.03 2.19
N PRO A 52 8.48 -6.31 1.19
CA PRO A 52 9.38 -7.44 1.24
C PRO A 52 10.21 -7.48 2.52
N ASP A 53 10.45 -8.69 3.03
CA ASP A 53 11.22 -9.01 4.24
C ASP A 53 10.61 -8.48 5.57
N SER A 54 9.45 -7.83 5.51
CA SER A 54 8.79 -7.31 6.70
C SER A 54 8.21 -8.40 7.60
N THR A 55 8.08 -8.06 8.89
CA THR A 55 7.41 -8.91 9.88
C THR A 55 5.93 -8.58 9.95
N VAL A 56 5.07 -9.59 9.79
CA VAL A 56 3.61 -9.46 9.81
C VAL A 56 2.99 -10.27 10.95
N PRO A 57 1.90 -9.78 11.56
CA PRO A 57 1.07 -10.60 12.46
C PRO A 57 0.36 -11.71 11.69
N SER A 58 -0.22 -12.69 12.40
CA SER A 58 -1.00 -13.79 11.79
C SER A 58 -2.27 -13.33 11.06
N SER A 59 -2.69 -12.06 11.21
CA SER A 59 -3.74 -11.44 10.39
C SER A 59 -3.34 -10.03 9.99
N PHE A 60 -3.31 -9.77 8.68
CA PHE A 60 -2.93 -8.48 8.12
C PHE A 60 -3.69 -8.18 6.83
N THR A 61 -3.62 -6.94 6.37
CA THR A 61 -4.18 -6.53 5.08
C THR A 61 -3.05 -6.32 4.07
N LEU A 62 -3.11 -7.08 2.99
CA LEU A 62 -2.28 -6.89 1.81
C LEU A 62 -2.91 -5.80 0.94
N ILE A 63 -2.13 -4.77 0.57
CA ILE A 63 -2.57 -3.63 -0.22
C ILE A 63 -1.62 -3.45 -1.39
N GLY A 64 -2.17 -3.33 -2.60
CA GLY A 64 -1.38 -3.17 -3.79
C GLY A 64 -2.18 -2.76 -5.01
N ARG A 65 -1.58 -2.95 -6.17
CA ARG A 65 -2.21 -2.77 -7.48
C ARG A 65 -1.78 -3.87 -8.42
N ALA A 66 -2.70 -4.40 -9.22
CA ALA A 66 -2.41 -5.37 -10.27
C ALA A 66 -2.97 -4.89 -11.60
N ARG A 67 -2.41 -5.35 -12.72
CA ARG A 67 -2.98 -5.10 -14.05
C ARG A 67 -4.38 -5.70 -14.12
N GLY A 68 -5.34 -5.04 -14.77
CA GLY A 68 -6.73 -5.51 -14.77
C GLY A 68 -6.95 -6.95 -15.28
N ASN A 69 -6.07 -7.45 -16.15
CA ASN A 69 -6.07 -8.85 -16.61
C ASN A 69 -5.59 -9.87 -15.56
N TRP A 70 -5.12 -9.44 -14.40
CA TRP A 70 -4.84 -10.34 -13.26
C TRP A 70 -6.09 -10.78 -12.51
N TYR A 71 -7.17 -10.01 -12.64
CA TYR A 71 -8.42 -10.27 -11.94
C TYR A 71 -9.34 -11.14 -12.79
N PHE A 72 -10.06 -12.03 -12.12
CA PHE A 72 -11.28 -12.62 -12.63
C PHE A 72 -12.39 -12.45 -11.59
N GLU A 73 -13.58 -12.07 -12.04
CA GLU A 73 -14.69 -11.67 -11.15
C GLU A 73 -14.26 -10.63 -10.09
N ALA A 74 -13.43 -9.66 -10.49
CA ALA A 74 -12.86 -8.62 -9.63
C ALA A 74 -11.93 -9.12 -8.51
N SER A 75 -11.42 -10.35 -8.59
CA SER A 75 -10.57 -10.90 -7.53
C SER A 75 -9.42 -11.76 -8.06
N PHE A 76 -8.45 -12.06 -7.19
CA PHE A 76 -7.44 -13.08 -7.43
C PHE A 76 -6.89 -13.68 -6.12
N PRO A 77 -6.37 -14.92 -6.12
CA PRO A 77 -5.88 -15.59 -4.92
C PRO A 77 -4.57 -15.04 -4.36
N VAL A 78 -4.44 -15.10 -3.03
CA VAL A 78 -3.21 -14.81 -2.29
C VAL A 78 -2.94 -15.96 -1.34
N GLU A 79 -1.69 -16.42 -1.30
CA GLU A 79 -1.23 -17.49 -0.41
C GLU A 79 -0.03 -17.05 0.41
N VAL A 80 0.07 -17.57 1.63
CA VAL A 80 1.28 -17.54 2.44
C VAL A 80 1.81 -18.97 2.50
N GLN A 81 3.03 -19.17 2.03
CA GLN A 81 3.66 -20.48 1.95
C GLN A 81 4.86 -20.58 2.90
N ASP A 82 4.99 -21.71 3.60
CA ASP A 82 6.15 -22.00 4.44
C ASP A 82 7.41 -22.33 3.59
N ALA A 83 8.54 -22.58 4.26
CA ALA A 83 9.80 -22.93 3.60
C ALA A 83 9.75 -24.24 2.78
N ASN A 84 8.73 -25.09 2.98
CA ASN A 84 8.52 -26.32 2.22
C ASN A 84 7.50 -26.15 1.08
N GLY A 85 6.93 -24.94 0.91
CA GLY A 85 5.87 -24.66 -0.06
C GLY A 85 4.46 -25.07 0.41
N ASN A 86 4.27 -25.41 1.69
CA ASN A 86 2.92 -25.67 2.21
C ASN A 86 2.19 -24.34 2.44
N VAL A 87 0.92 -24.29 2.03
CA VAL A 87 0.06 -23.13 2.29
C VAL A 87 -0.30 -23.10 3.78
N VAL A 88 0.11 -22.04 4.47
CA VAL A 88 -0.14 -21.78 5.90
C VAL A 88 -1.07 -20.59 6.13
N GLY A 89 -1.39 -19.84 5.08
CA GLY A 89 -2.36 -18.76 5.12
C GLY A 89 -2.89 -18.43 3.73
N GLN A 90 -4.06 -17.81 3.67
CA GLN A 90 -4.73 -17.46 2.42
C GLN A 90 -5.45 -16.11 2.54
N GLY A 91 -5.68 -15.49 1.40
CA GLY A 91 -6.51 -14.30 1.24
C GLY A 91 -7.09 -14.22 -0.16
N LEU A 92 -8.10 -13.36 -0.32
CA LEU A 92 -8.68 -13.05 -1.62
C LEU A 92 -8.49 -11.56 -1.89
N ALA A 93 -7.63 -11.23 -2.84
CA ALA A 93 -7.42 -9.84 -3.24
C ALA A 93 -8.61 -9.38 -4.07
N THR A 94 -9.31 -8.35 -3.60
CA THR A 94 -10.48 -7.78 -4.29
C THR A 94 -10.09 -6.45 -4.91
N ALA A 95 -10.46 -6.24 -6.18
CA ALA A 95 -10.28 -4.96 -6.86
C ALA A 95 -11.11 -3.86 -6.18
N GLU A 96 -10.51 -2.67 -6.02
CA GLU A 96 -11.19 -1.48 -5.47
C GLU A 96 -11.64 -0.51 -6.58
N GLY A 97 -11.79 -1.00 -7.80
CA GLY A 97 -12.22 -0.23 -8.96
C GLY A 97 -12.51 -1.09 -10.18
N GLU A 98 -12.75 -0.44 -11.32
CA GLU A 98 -13.01 -1.11 -12.60
C GLU A 98 -11.80 -1.95 -13.04
N TRP A 99 -11.98 -3.28 -13.03
CA TRP A 99 -10.91 -4.25 -13.28
C TRP A 99 -10.81 -4.71 -14.74
N MET A 100 -11.87 -4.52 -15.55
CA MET A 100 -11.91 -4.89 -16.96
C MET A 100 -11.10 -3.90 -17.83
N THR A 101 -9.81 -3.79 -17.52
CA THR A 101 -8.86 -2.84 -18.10
C THR A 101 -7.48 -3.48 -18.25
N THR A 102 -6.60 -2.82 -18.99
CA THR A 102 -5.17 -3.17 -19.04
C THR A 102 -4.34 -2.33 -18.07
N GLU A 103 -4.97 -1.39 -17.35
CA GLU A 103 -4.30 -0.52 -16.39
C GLU A 103 -4.11 -1.17 -15.02
N PHE A 104 -3.28 -0.54 -14.18
CA PHE A 104 -3.11 -0.93 -12.79
C PHE A 104 -4.33 -0.52 -11.95
N VAL A 105 -4.98 -1.51 -11.35
CA VAL A 105 -6.17 -1.37 -10.52
C VAL A 105 -5.77 -1.65 -9.07
N PRO A 106 -6.20 -0.83 -8.09
CA PRO A 106 -5.92 -1.12 -6.68
C PRO A 106 -6.63 -2.38 -6.20
N PHE A 107 -6.03 -3.07 -5.24
CA PHE A 107 -6.65 -4.17 -4.52
C PHE A 107 -6.33 -4.13 -3.03
N SER A 108 -7.20 -4.79 -2.28
CA SER A 108 -7.01 -5.11 -0.87
C SER A 108 -7.35 -6.57 -0.62
N ALA A 109 -6.55 -7.25 0.20
CA ALA A 109 -6.77 -8.63 0.61
C ALA A 109 -6.59 -8.78 2.12
N PRO A 110 -7.65 -9.10 2.89
CA PRO A 110 -7.45 -9.60 4.25
C PRO A 110 -6.80 -10.99 4.17
N VAL A 111 -5.66 -11.16 4.83
CA VAL A 111 -4.90 -12.42 4.87
C VAL A 111 -4.92 -12.95 6.30
N THR A 112 -5.20 -14.24 6.45
CA THR A 112 -5.15 -14.94 7.73
C THR A 112 -4.21 -16.15 7.63
N ILE A 113 -3.36 -16.31 8.63
CA ILE A 113 -2.37 -17.39 8.75
C ILE A 113 -2.75 -18.28 9.93
N GLU A 114 -2.75 -19.59 9.73
CA GLU A 114 -3.15 -20.58 10.72
C GLU A 114 -1.94 -21.34 11.27
N ASN A 115 -1.76 -21.31 12.60
CA ASN A 115 -0.79 -22.15 13.33
C ASN A 115 0.65 -22.10 12.79
N TYR A 116 1.10 -20.94 12.33
CA TYR A 116 2.44 -20.77 11.76
C TYR A 116 3.11 -19.49 12.24
N SER A 117 4.41 -19.58 12.51
CA SER A 117 5.31 -18.45 12.74
C SER A 117 6.68 -18.75 12.13
N GLY A 118 7.39 -17.70 11.71
CA GLY A 118 8.69 -17.79 11.04
C GLY A 118 8.69 -17.33 9.59
N PRO A 119 9.80 -17.58 8.86
CA PRO A 119 9.98 -17.11 7.48
C PRO A 119 8.99 -17.76 6.51
N ALA A 120 8.26 -16.95 5.76
CA ALA A 120 7.30 -17.40 4.77
C ALA A 120 7.46 -16.64 3.45
N THR A 121 6.80 -17.14 2.41
CA THR A 121 6.69 -16.49 1.11
C THR A 121 5.25 -16.04 0.91
N LEU A 122 5.04 -14.75 0.65
CA LEU A 122 3.75 -14.24 0.20
C LEU A 122 3.68 -14.39 -1.31
N VAL A 123 2.64 -15.07 -1.80
CA VAL A 123 2.44 -15.40 -3.21
C VAL A 123 1.11 -14.80 -3.68
N LEU A 124 1.16 -13.98 -4.72
CA LEU A 124 -0.02 -13.44 -5.40
C LEU A 124 -0.15 -14.19 -6.73
N ILE A 125 -1.30 -14.78 -6.98
CA ILE A 125 -1.54 -15.67 -8.12
C ILE A 125 -2.56 -14.99 -9.01
N LYS A 126 -2.26 -14.85 -10.31
CA LYS A 126 -3.23 -14.35 -11.28
C LYS A 126 -4.41 -15.32 -11.37
N ASP A 127 -5.63 -14.80 -11.35
CA ASP A 127 -6.79 -15.66 -11.53
C ASP A 127 -6.94 -16.05 -13.01
N ASN A 128 -6.85 -17.36 -13.28
CA ASN A 128 -6.86 -17.93 -14.62
C ASN A 128 -8.04 -18.92 -14.77
N PRO A 129 -9.25 -18.44 -15.11
CA PRO A 129 -10.43 -19.30 -15.24
C PRO A 129 -10.33 -20.32 -16.37
N SER A 130 -9.39 -20.14 -17.32
CA SER A 130 -9.20 -21.08 -18.44
C SER A 130 -8.46 -22.35 -18.04
N GLY A 131 -7.65 -22.29 -16.97
CA GLY A 131 -6.73 -23.36 -16.57
C GLY A 131 -5.60 -23.64 -17.56
N LEU A 132 -5.40 -22.80 -18.59
CA LEU A 132 -4.32 -22.97 -19.56
C LEU A 132 -3.01 -22.40 -19.01
N PRO A 133 -1.90 -23.17 -19.00
CA PRO A 133 -0.62 -22.72 -18.43
C PRO A 133 -0.04 -21.44 -19.05
N GLU A 134 -0.36 -21.15 -20.31
CA GLU A 134 0.07 -19.92 -21.00
C GLU A 134 -0.59 -18.63 -20.45
N HIS A 135 -1.59 -18.77 -19.58
CA HIS A 135 -2.27 -17.67 -18.92
C HIS A 135 -1.96 -17.57 -17.43
N ASP A 136 -1.16 -18.51 -16.89
CA ASP A 136 -0.69 -18.46 -15.51
C ASP A 136 0.34 -17.33 -15.34
N ASP A 137 0.25 -16.63 -14.23
CA ASP A 137 1.23 -15.64 -13.79
C ASP A 137 1.21 -15.60 -12.26
N SER A 138 2.35 -15.34 -11.65
CA SER A 138 2.45 -15.21 -10.20
C SER A 138 3.63 -14.33 -9.81
N VAL A 139 3.51 -13.69 -8.66
CA VAL A 139 4.59 -12.91 -8.05
C VAL A 139 4.72 -13.29 -6.59
N SER A 140 5.93 -13.25 -6.07
CA SER A 140 6.19 -13.64 -4.70
C SER A 140 7.33 -12.85 -4.08
N PHE A 141 7.26 -12.64 -2.76
CA PHE A 141 8.33 -12.04 -1.98
C PHE A 141 8.35 -12.58 -0.54
N PRO A 142 9.51 -12.54 0.13
CA PRO A 142 9.65 -13.03 1.50
C PRO A 142 8.95 -12.12 2.51
N ILE A 143 8.44 -12.72 3.59
CA ILE A 143 7.91 -12.07 4.80
C ILE A 143 8.28 -12.92 6.02
N THR A 144 8.16 -12.38 7.23
CA THR A 144 8.27 -13.14 8.48
C THR A 144 6.97 -13.08 9.27
N VAL A 145 6.39 -14.23 9.62
CA VAL A 145 5.19 -14.31 10.45
C VAL A 145 5.59 -14.31 11.94
N GLN A 146 4.93 -13.49 12.75
CA GLN A 146 5.12 -13.38 14.21
C GLN A 146 4.80 -14.67 14.97
#